data_AF-A0A1M5RG53-F1
#
_entry.id   AF-A0A1M5RG53-F1
#
_cell.length_a   1.000
_cell.length_b   1.000
_cell.length_c   1.000
_cell.angle_alpha   90.00
_cell.angle_beta   90.00
_cell.angle_gamma   90.00
#
_symmetry.space_group_name_H-M   'P 1'
#
loop_
_entity.id
_entity.type
_entity.pdbx_description
1 polymer ?
#
loop_
_entity_poly.entity_id
_entity_poly.type
_entity_poly.pdbx_seq_one_letter_code
_entity_poly.pdbx_strand_id
1 'polypeptide(L)' 'MYEAVQGAMAADDALKRQESETKFRVRETPDWRHHAADLEAEMIKRGMMFEVIDWSEDQGTLPGL' A
#
# COMPACT_ATOMS: atom_id res chain seq x y z
N MET A 1 11.98 -6.11 0.94
CA MET A 1 11.23 -6.14 -0.35
C MET A 1 9.78 -5.74 -0.13
N TYR A 2 9.02 -6.42 0.75
CA TYR A 2 7.65 -6.03 1.08
C TYR A 2 7.56 -4.63 1.75
N GLU A 3 8.53 -4.30 2.60
CA GLU A 3 8.69 -2.96 3.18
C GLU A 3 8.89 -1.85 2.14
N ALA A 4 9.36 -2.17 0.93
CA ALA A 4 9.50 -1.18 -0.13
C ALA A 4 8.13 -0.80 -0.72
N VAL A 5 7.19 -1.75 -0.80
CA VAL A 5 5.80 -1.48 -1.18
C VAL A 5 5.11 -0.64 -0.10
N GLN A 6 5.30 -0.98 1.18
CA GLN A 6 4.82 -0.16 2.30
C GLN A 6 5.42 1.25 2.27
N GLY A 7 6.72 1.39 2.03
CA GLY A 7 7.40 2.67 1.94
C GLY A 7 6.92 3.53 0.76
N ALA A 8 6.70 2.91 -0.41
CA ALA A 8 6.14 3.60 -1.57
C ALA A 8 4.70 4.06 -1.30
N MET A 9 3.88 3.23 -0.65
CA MET A 9 2.51 3.59 -0.28
C MET A 9 2.49 4.73 0.76
N ALA A 10 3.34 4.67 1.79
CA ALA A 10 3.46 5.73 2.78
C ALA A 10 3.95 7.05 2.18
N ALA A 11 4.86 6.99 1.19
CA ALA A 11 5.30 8.16 0.45
C ALA A 11 4.16 8.78 -0.37
N ASP A 12 3.36 7.96 -1.06
CA ASP A 12 2.18 8.43 -1.79
C ASP A 12 1.11 9.00 -0.84
N ASP A 13 0.82 8.35 0.30
CA ASP A 13 -0.11 8.89 1.30
C ASP A 13 0.38 10.23 1.86
N ALA A 14 1.68 10.37 2.13
CA ALA A 14 2.27 11.64 2.57
C ALA A 14 2.17 12.73 1.48
N LEU A 15 2.33 12.39 0.21
CA LEU A 15 2.15 13.33 -0.91
C LEU A 15 0.68 13.72 -1.09
N LYS A 16 -0.24 12.73 -1.03
CA LYS A 16 -1.69 12.95 -1.13
C LYS A 16 -2.20 13.85 0.00
N ARG A 17 -1.71 13.68 1.24
CA ARG A 17 -2.01 14.57 2.38
C ARG A 17 -1.52 16.00 2.19
N GLN A 18 -0.49 16.20 1.37
CA GLN A 18 0.03 17.52 1.00
C GLN A 18 -0.60 18.06 -0.29
N GLU A 19 -1.70 17.45 -0.76
CA GLU A 19 -2.37 17.76 -2.04
C GLU A 19 -1.39 17.80 -3.23
N SER A 20 -0.29 17.05 -3.11
CA SER A 20 0.79 16.97 -4.08
C SER A 20 0.65 15.70 -4.91
N GLU A 21 1.20 15.73 -6.12
CA GLU A 21 1.11 14.58 -7.02
C GLU A 21 1.85 13.37 -6.43
N THR A 22 1.14 12.25 -6.33
CA THR A 22 1.66 10.95 -5.93
C THR A 22 2.64 10.43 -6.98
N LYS A 23 3.86 10.07 -6.55
CA LYS A 23 4.95 9.71 -7.45
C LYS A 23 4.87 8.26 -7.93
N PHE A 24 4.46 7.36 -7.05
CA PHE A 24 4.48 5.92 -7.32
C PHE A 24 3.11 5.41 -7.75
N ARG A 25 2.06 6.11 -7.33
CA ARG A 25 0.65 5.79 -7.57
C ARG A 25 0.35 4.33 -7.22
N VAL A 26 0.84 3.89 -6.06
CA VAL A 26 0.86 2.48 -5.64
C VAL A 26 -0.56 1.88 -5.62
N ARG A 27 -1.56 2.66 -5.19
CA ARG A 27 -2.96 2.23 -5.17
C ARG A 27 -3.65 2.28 -6.54
N GLU A 28 -3.17 3.12 -7.46
CA GLU A 28 -3.77 3.31 -8.79
C GLU A 28 -3.17 2.36 -9.83
N THR A 29 -1.96 1.85 -9.59
CA THR A 29 -1.24 0.98 -10.52
C THR A 29 -1.37 -0.48 -10.06
N PRO A 30 -2.16 -1.33 -10.75
CA PRO A 30 -2.50 -2.69 -10.30
C PRO A 30 -1.31 -3.65 -10.23
N ASP A 31 -0.19 -3.32 -10.89
CA ASP A 31 1.06 -4.09 -10.85
C ASP A 31 1.65 -4.14 -9.43
N TRP A 32 1.54 -3.04 -8.67
CA TRP A 32 2.01 -3.02 -7.27
C TRP A 32 1.25 -3.99 -6.38
N ARG A 33 -0.05 -4.14 -6.62
CA ARG A 33 -0.89 -5.06 -5.85
C ARG A 33 -0.54 -6.51 -6.13
N HIS A 34 -0.28 -6.85 -7.39
CA HIS A 34 0.21 -8.18 -7.76
C HIS A 34 1.59 -8.45 -7.15
N HIS A 35 2.51 -7.49 -7.27
CA HIS A 35 3.85 -7.62 -6.71
C HIS A 35 3.83 -7.80 -5.18
N ALA A 36 2.97 -7.07 -4.48
CA ALA A 36 2.78 -7.25 -3.05
C ALA A 36 2.24 -8.64 -2.72
N ALA A 37 1.22 -9.11 -3.44
CA ALA A 37 0.64 -10.45 -3.24
C ALA A 37 1.67 -11.58 -3.45
N ASP A 38 2.54 -11.46 -4.46
CA ASP A 38 3.64 -12.40 -4.69
C ASP A 38 4.64 -12.42 -3.52
N LEU A 39 4.97 -11.23 -2.99
CA LEU A 39 5.84 -11.11 -1.83
C LEU A 39 5.21 -11.69 -0.56
N GLU A 40 3.91 -11.46 -0.33
CA GLU A 40 3.16 -12.04 0.78
C GLU A 40 3.15 -13.57 0.69
N ALA A 41 2.87 -14.12 -0.50
CA ALA A 41 2.88 -15.56 -0.73
C ALA A 41 4.26 -16.18 -0.42
N GLU A 42 5.33 -15.53 -0.86
CA GLU A 42 6.70 -15.98 -0.55
C GLU A 42 7.04 -15.84 0.93
N MET A 43 6.57 -14.80 1.61
CA MET A 43 6.77 -14.62 3.05
C MET A 43 6.02 -15.68 3.87
N ILE A 44 4.75 -15.95 3.53
CA ILE A 44 3.96 -17.03 4.14
C ILE A 44 4.66 -18.38 3.96
N LYS A 45 5.08 -18.68 2.72
CA LYS A 45 5.75 -19.94 2.39
C LYS A 45 7.04 -20.15 3.18
N ARG A 46 7.73 -19.07 3.54
CA ARG A 46 8.96 -19.08 4.34
C ARG A 46 8.70 -18.97 5.85
N GLY A 47 7.44 -18.85 6.28
CA GLY A 47 7.07 -18.67 7.69
C GLY A 47 7.49 -17.32 8.26
N MET A 48 7.65 -16.30 7.40
CA MET A 48 8.03 -14.95 7.81
C MET A 48 6.79 -14.17 8.25
N MET A 49 6.92 -13.43 9.35
CA MET A 49 5.90 -12.48 9.78
C MET A 49 6.00 -11.19 8.95
N PHE A 50 4.86 -10.63 8.57
CA PHE A 50 4.73 -9.34 7.90
C PHE A 50 3.38 -8.70 8.26
N GLU A 51 3.27 -7.39 8.06
CA GLU A 51 2.04 -6.64 8.30
C GLU A 51 1.29 -6.44 6.99
N VAL A 52 0.07 -6.96 6.88
CA VAL A 52 -0.72 -6.87 5.64
C VAL A 52 -0.95 -5.40 5.26
N ILE A 53 -0.60 -5.06 4.02
CA ILE A 53 -0.87 -3.73 3.46
C ILE A 53 -2.38 -3.51 3.35
N ASP A 54 -2.90 -2.47 4.00
CA ASP A 54 -4.28 -2.03 3.79
C ASP A 54 -4.40 -1.32 2.44
N TRP A 55 -5.05 -2.00 1.50
CA TRP A 55 -5.31 -1.51 0.15
C TRP A 55 -6.58 -0.66 0.05
N SER A 56 -7.36 -0.55 1.13
CA SER A 56 -8.49 0.38 1.13
C SER A 56 -7.95 1.79 0.91
N GLU A 57 -8.52 2.54 -0.03
CA GLU A 57 -8.39 3.98 0.08
C GLU A 57 -8.97 4.38 1.43
N ASP A 58 -8.33 5.34 2.10
CA ASP A 58 -8.96 6.13 3.16
C ASP A 58 -10.32 6.58 2.61
N GLN A 59 -11.35 5.76 2.85
CA GLN A 59 -12.74 6.08 2.64
C GLN A 59 -12.96 7.15 3.67
N GLY A 60 -12.70 8.39 3.24
CA GLY A 60 -12.70 9.57 4.09
C GLY A 60 -13.85 9.44 5.05
N THR A 61 -13.52 9.50 6.35
CA THR A 61 -14.46 9.43 7.47
C THR A 61 -15.83 9.87 7.01
N LEU A 62 -16.75 8.90 6.83
CA LEU A 62 -18.13 9.22 6.49
C LEU A 62 -18.59 10.25 7.53
N PRO A 63 -18.92 11.50 7.14
CA PRO A 63 -19.48 12.44 8.11
C PRO A 63 -20.79 11.80 8.60
N GLY A 64 -20.88 11.64 9.92
CA GLY A 64 -21.95 10.90 10.57
C GLY A 64 -23.34 11.30 10.07
N LEU A 65 -24.16 10.27 9.89
CA LEU A 65 -25.61 10.37 9.70
C LEU A 65 -26.29 10.91 10.96
#